data_AF-A0A8B9JVA2-F1
#
_entry.id   AF-A0A8B9JVA2-F1
#
_cell.length_a   1.000
_cell.length_b   1.000
_cell.length_c   1.000
_cell.angle_alpha   90.00
_cell.angle_beta   90.00
_cell.angle_gamma   90.00
#
_symmetry.space_group_name_H-M   'P 1'
#
loop_
_entity.id
_entity.type
_entity.pdbx_description
1 polymer ?
#
loop_
_entity_poly.entity_id
_entity_poly.type
_entity_poly.pdbx_seq_one_letter_code
_entity_poly.pdbx_strand_id
1 'polypeptide(L)'
;LVIKTKTIRNCLKKHDLMLITQRNLEDFPSRVLKKFTPWFPSGADKSLPIKPKKAPESVQPFSRQFHMAIQTFGLHHHQRAKWIICELNCAPNSIEEVWSRLSHAIKHSRLPTCNANLQRSLAQIWVYSDVFYCEYIGHFLRHKLQLSGEINLAVHKLGNIFKL
;
A
#
# COMPACT_ATOMS: atom_id res chain seq x y z
N LEU A 1 22.76 12.10 -17.65
CA LEU A 1 22.89 12.50 -16.22
C LEU A 1 22.55 11.30 -15.35
N VAL A 2 23.53 10.73 -14.65
CA VAL A 2 23.36 9.59 -13.74
C VAL A 2 23.06 10.12 -12.34
N ILE A 3 21.85 9.91 -11.81
CA ILE A 3 21.57 10.20 -10.40
C ILE A 3 21.95 8.94 -9.60
N LYS A 4 23.22 8.86 -9.19
CA LYS A 4 23.66 7.97 -8.11
C LYS A 4 23.08 8.51 -6.81
N THR A 5 22.07 7.87 -6.24
CA THR A 5 21.72 8.10 -4.84
C THR A 5 22.79 7.44 -3.98
N LYS A 6 23.74 8.26 -3.57
CA LYS A 6 24.78 7.92 -2.58
C LYS A 6 24.06 7.55 -1.29
N THR A 7 24.06 6.27 -0.91
CA THR A 7 23.67 5.84 0.43
C THR A 7 24.68 6.44 1.41
N ILE A 8 24.32 7.54 2.06
CA ILE A 8 25.03 8.01 3.24
C ILE A 8 24.64 7.08 4.37
N ARG A 9 25.43 6.02 4.59
CA ARG A 9 25.43 5.32 5.87
C ARG A 9 26.11 6.24 6.88
N ASN A 10 25.35 7.14 7.49
CA ASN A 10 25.77 7.74 8.76
C ASN A 10 25.65 6.65 9.81
N CYS A 11 26.78 6.02 10.11
CA CYS A 11 26.90 5.10 11.23
C CYS A 11 26.94 5.97 12.50
N LEU A 12 25.78 6.36 13.02
CA LEU A 12 25.71 6.96 14.36
C LEU A 12 26.22 5.90 15.34
N LYS A 13 27.33 6.20 16.02
CA LYS A 13 27.84 5.34 17.08
C LYS A 13 26.83 5.39 18.24
N LYS A 14 26.69 4.30 18.98
CA LYS A 14 25.75 4.16 20.11
C LYS A 14 25.86 5.32 21.14
N HIS A 15 27.05 5.91 21.25
CA HIS A 15 27.34 7.07 22.09
C HIS A 15 26.72 8.38 21.56
N ASP A 16 26.59 8.57 20.24
CA ASP A 16 25.94 9.74 19.64
C ASP A 16 24.42 9.72 19.88
N LEU A 17 23.79 8.54 19.82
CA LEU A 17 22.38 8.36 20.15
C LEU A 17 22.08 8.71 21.61
N MET A 18 22.93 8.27 22.55
CA MET A 18 22.81 8.61 23.98
C MET A 18 22.87 10.12 24.24
N LEU A 19 23.85 10.81 23.65
CA LEU A 19 24.03 12.26 23.78
C LEU A 19 22.87 13.06 23.16
N ILE A 20 22.36 12.63 22.00
CA ILE A 20 21.21 13.24 21.35
C ILE A 20 19.94 13.01 22.18
N THR A 21 19.76 11.83 22.75
CA THR A 21 18.59 11.52 23.60
C THR A 21 18.60 12.37 24.86
N GLN A 22 19.76 12.53 25.51
CA GLN A 22 19.89 13.32 26.73
C GLN A 22 19.65 14.82 26.50
N ARG A 23 20.07 15.38 25.35
CA ARG A 23 19.78 16.78 24.99
C ARG A 23 18.32 17.04 24.60
N ASN A 24 17.63 16.03 24.04
CA ASN A 24 16.19 16.14 23.73
C ASN A 24 15.28 15.84 24.93
N LEU A 25 15.85 15.35 26.03
CA LEU A 25 15.16 15.17 27.31
C LEU A 25 15.25 16.41 28.21
N GLU A 26 15.82 17.53 27.74
CA GLU A 26 15.58 18.82 28.39
C GLU A 26 14.08 19.01 28.53
N ASP A 27 13.64 19.21 29.77
CA ASP A 27 12.24 19.22 30.19
C ASP A 27 11.39 20.01 29.19
N PHE A 28 10.67 19.28 28.33
CA PHE A 28 9.68 19.91 27.48
C PHE A 28 8.68 20.57 28.43
N PRO A 29 8.48 21.91 28.35
CA PRO A 29 7.57 22.58 29.25
C PRO A 29 6.21 21.92 29.11
N SER A 30 5.80 21.20 30.16
CA SER A 30 4.55 20.45 30.18
C SER A 30 3.42 21.48 30.17
N ARG A 31 2.89 21.76 28.98
CA ARG A 31 1.74 22.65 28.83
C ARG A 31 0.52 21.92 29.38
N VAL A 32 -0.14 22.49 30.38
CA VAL A 32 -1.45 21.99 30.80
C VAL A 32 -2.41 22.12 29.62
N LEU A 33 -2.75 20.98 29.00
CA LEU A 33 -3.70 20.96 27.90
C LEU A 33 -5.07 21.40 28.42
N LYS A 34 -5.73 22.30 27.69
CA LYS A 34 -7.12 22.64 27.96
C LYS A 34 -7.96 21.36 27.88
N LYS A 35 -8.88 21.19 28.84
CA LYS A 35 -9.82 20.07 28.81
C LYS A 35 -10.58 20.10 27.48
N PHE A 36 -10.59 18.97 26.77
CA PHE A 36 -11.27 18.86 25.49
C PHE A 36 -12.77 19.17 25.66
N THR A 37 -13.23 20.22 24.99
CA THR A 37 -14.65 20.52 24.80
C THR A 37 -15.03 20.08 23.38
N PRO A 38 -15.80 18.98 23.22
CA PRO A 38 -16.23 18.56 21.91
C PRO A 38 -17.13 19.62 21.27
N TRP A 39 -16.96 19.84 19.96
CA TRP A 39 -17.80 20.75 19.18
C TRP A 39 -19.15 20.13 18.79
N PHE A 40 -19.36 18.84 19.09
CA PHE A 40 -20.61 18.14 18.86
C PHE A 40 -21.55 18.28 20.06
N PRO A 41 -22.89 18.24 19.85
CA PRO A 41 -23.87 18.49 20.91
C PRO A 41 -23.71 17.51 22.08
N SER A 42 -23.70 18.05 23.29
CA SER A 42 -23.57 17.29 24.54
C SER A 42 -24.79 16.43 24.79
N GLY A 43 -24.83 15.20 24.24
CA GLY A 43 -25.62 14.03 24.69
C GLY A 43 -27.15 14.15 24.86
N ALA A 44 -27.73 15.34 24.81
CA ALA A 44 -29.15 15.62 24.96
C ALA A 44 -29.89 15.49 23.64
N ASP A 45 -29.16 15.49 22.53
CA ASP A 45 -29.71 15.29 21.20
C ASP A 45 -29.81 13.78 20.93
N LYS A 46 -30.97 13.20 21.21
CA LYS A 46 -31.29 11.78 20.96
C LYS A 46 -31.45 11.47 19.47
N SER A 47 -30.70 12.15 18.60
CA SER A 47 -30.71 11.86 17.17
C SER A 47 -30.04 10.51 16.95
N LEU A 48 -30.85 9.57 16.46
CA LEU A 48 -30.47 8.19 16.14
C LEU A 48 -29.17 8.15 15.33
N PRO A 49 -28.40 7.04 15.39
CA PRO A 49 -27.21 6.88 14.57
C PRO A 49 -27.56 7.20 13.11
N ILE A 50 -26.72 8.00 12.44
CA ILE A 50 -26.75 8.20 10.98
C ILE A 50 -26.33 6.87 10.35
N LYS A 51 -27.14 5.84 10.52
CA LYS A 51 -26.98 4.56 9.87
C LYS A 51 -27.76 4.66 8.56
N PRO A 52 -27.12 4.41 7.41
CA PRO A 52 -27.85 4.37 6.16
C PRO A 52 -28.99 3.34 6.26
N LYS A 53 -30.20 3.76 5.86
CA LYS A 53 -31.43 2.96 5.96
C LYS A 53 -31.40 1.71 5.07
N LYS A 54 -30.47 1.65 4.12
CA LYS A 54 -30.18 0.51 3.26
C LYS A 54 -28.76 0.05 3.50
N ALA A 55 -28.56 -1.25 3.72
CA ALA A 55 -27.25 -1.85 3.55
C ALA A 55 -26.80 -1.56 2.09
N PRO A 56 -25.54 -1.19 1.85
CA PRO A 56 -25.05 -1.07 0.49
C PRO A 56 -25.32 -2.40 -0.22
N GLU A 57 -25.98 -2.33 -1.39
CA GLU A 57 -26.13 -3.47 -2.27
C GLU A 57 -24.73 -4.06 -2.48
N SER A 58 -24.55 -5.34 -2.17
CA SER A 58 -23.25 -6.00 -2.25
C SER A 58 -22.90 -6.22 -3.72
N VAL A 59 -22.58 -5.16 -4.44
CA VAL A 59 -21.79 -5.26 -5.65
C VAL A 59 -20.46 -5.80 -5.17
N GLN A 60 -20.28 -7.12 -5.31
CA GLN A 60 -19.01 -7.77 -5.04
C GLN A 60 -18.00 -7.03 -5.93
N PRO A 61 -17.02 -6.30 -5.38
CA PRO A 61 -16.10 -5.51 -6.20
C PRO A 61 -15.14 -6.39 -7.01
N PHE A 62 -15.29 -7.72 -6.86
CA PHE A 62 -14.37 -8.74 -7.28
C PHE A 62 -15.05 -9.86 -8.04
N SER A 63 -14.31 -10.54 -8.90
CA SER A 63 -14.74 -11.79 -9.51
C SER A 63 -15.00 -12.87 -8.45
N ARG A 64 -15.85 -13.84 -8.79
CA ARG A 64 -16.10 -15.01 -7.93
C ARG A 64 -14.80 -15.74 -7.58
N GLN A 65 -13.86 -15.82 -8.51
CA GLN A 65 -12.58 -16.51 -8.32
C GLN A 65 -11.73 -15.79 -7.28
N PHE A 66 -11.63 -14.46 -7.35
CA PHE A 66 -10.89 -13.68 -6.37
C PHE A 66 -11.53 -13.72 -4.98
N HIS A 67 -12.87 -13.66 -4.91
CA HIS A 67 -13.60 -13.83 -3.66
C HIS A 67 -13.34 -15.21 -3.02
N MET A 68 -13.36 -16.29 -3.80
CA MET A 68 -13.01 -17.63 -3.28
C MET A 68 -11.57 -17.67 -2.74
N ALA A 69 -10.62 -17.01 -3.40
CA ALA A 69 -9.24 -16.92 -2.90
C ALA A 69 -9.18 -16.18 -1.55
N ILE A 70 -9.84 -15.03 -1.43
CA ILE A 70 -9.91 -14.28 -0.16
C ILE A 70 -10.47 -15.15 0.98
N GLN A 71 -11.55 -15.89 0.73
CA GLN A 71 -12.16 -16.77 1.73
C GLN A 71 -11.25 -17.93 2.11
N THR A 72 -10.65 -18.60 1.11
CA THR A 72 -9.77 -19.76 1.30
C THR A 72 -8.56 -19.40 2.17
N PHE A 73 -7.98 -18.22 1.95
CA PHE A 73 -6.81 -17.74 2.70
C PHE A 73 -7.17 -16.89 3.94
N GLY A 74 -8.46 -16.71 4.25
CA GLY A 74 -8.92 -15.93 5.41
C GLY A 74 -8.46 -14.48 5.40
N LEU A 75 -8.42 -13.84 4.23
CA LEU A 75 -7.83 -12.50 4.07
C LEU A 75 -8.81 -11.40 4.45
N HIS A 76 -8.30 -10.38 5.14
CA HIS A 76 -9.06 -9.15 5.38
C HIS A 76 -8.92 -8.18 4.20
N HIS A 77 -9.98 -7.42 3.90
CA HIS A 77 -10.00 -6.44 2.81
C HIS A 77 -8.88 -5.38 2.89
N HIS A 78 -8.46 -4.97 4.09
CA HIS A 78 -7.38 -3.98 4.30
C HIS A 78 -5.99 -4.62 4.48
N GLN A 79 -5.89 -5.94 4.39
CA GLN A 79 -4.60 -6.62 4.48
C GLN A 79 -3.75 -6.27 3.27
N ARG A 80 -2.44 -6.08 3.47
CA ARG A 80 -1.50 -5.74 2.40
C ARG A 80 -1.13 -6.98 1.61
N ALA A 81 -1.36 -6.93 0.31
CA ALA A 81 -0.88 -7.89 -0.67
C ALA A 81 0.06 -7.18 -1.66
N LYS A 82 0.79 -7.96 -2.47
CA LYS A 82 1.66 -7.43 -3.51
C LYS A 82 1.49 -8.18 -4.82
N TRP A 83 1.34 -7.47 -5.93
CA TRP A 83 1.55 -8.02 -7.26
C TRP A 83 3.04 -8.11 -7.55
N ILE A 84 3.47 -9.24 -8.09
CA ILE A 84 4.84 -9.51 -8.50
C ILE A 84 4.86 -9.53 -10.04
N ILE A 85 5.58 -8.56 -10.62
CA ILE A 85 5.84 -8.46 -12.05
C ILE A 85 7.30 -8.85 -12.26
N CYS A 86 7.55 -9.91 -13.02
CA CYS A 86 8.89 -10.33 -13.39
C CYS A 86 9.31 -9.71 -14.73
N GLU A 87 10.60 -9.67 -15.01
CA GLU A 87 11.13 -9.19 -16.29
C GLU A 87 10.50 -9.89 -17.51
N LEU A 88 10.19 -11.19 -17.40
CA LEU A 88 9.50 -11.96 -18.43
C LEU A 88 8.10 -11.40 -18.77
N ASN A 89 7.43 -10.78 -17.80
CA ASN A 89 6.13 -10.13 -18.02
C ASN A 89 6.27 -8.78 -18.74
N CYS A 90 7.46 -8.19 -18.80
CA CYS A 90 7.66 -6.87 -19.35
C CYS A 90 7.80 -6.87 -20.89
N ALA A 91 8.14 -8.02 -21.49
CA ALA A 91 8.34 -8.14 -22.94
C ALA A 91 7.13 -7.61 -23.73
N PRO A 92 7.35 -6.78 -24.77
CA PRO A 92 8.65 -6.44 -25.39
C PRO A 92 9.43 -5.30 -24.71
N ASN A 93 8.87 -4.68 -23.67
CA ASN A 93 9.48 -3.55 -22.97
C ASN A 93 10.49 -4.02 -21.91
N SER A 94 11.43 -3.14 -21.55
CA SER A 94 12.33 -3.41 -20.42
C SER A 94 11.62 -3.21 -19.08
N ILE A 95 12.09 -3.89 -18.03
CA ILE A 95 11.55 -3.71 -16.67
C ILE A 95 11.66 -2.25 -16.19
N GLU A 96 12.69 -1.52 -16.60
CA GLU A 96 12.89 -0.11 -16.23
C GLU A 96 11.89 0.82 -16.92
N GLU A 97 11.51 0.52 -18.16
CA GLU A 97 10.45 1.26 -18.86
C GLU A 97 9.08 1.01 -18.23
N VAL A 98 8.79 -0.25 -17.90
CA VAL A 98 7.56 -0.62 -17.17
C VAL A 98 7.53 0.06 -15.80
N TRP A 99 8.66 0.09 -15.08
CA TRP A 99 8.80 0.80 -13.80
C TRP A 99 8.55 2.30 -13.93
N SER A 100 9.08 2.94 -14.97
CA SER A 100 8.86 4.37 -15.25
C SER A 100 7.39 4.68 -15.49
N ARG A 101 6.73 3.89 -16.35
CA ARG A 101 5.28 4.02 -16.64
C ARG A 101 4.42 3.76 -15.41
N LEU A 102 4.75 2.74 -14.61
CA LEU A 102 4.05 2.44 -13.36
C LEU A 102 4.23 3.58 -12.35
N SER A 103 5.44 4.08 -12.17
CA SER A 103 5.73 5.18 -11.24
C SER A 103 4.97 6.45 -11.62
N HIS A 104 4.92 6.75 -12.92
CA HIS A 104 4.09 7.84 -13.44
C HIS A 104 2.60 7.57 -13.18
N ALA A 105 2.12 6.35 -13.45
CA ALA A 105 0.74 5.97 -13.18
C ALA A 105 0.36 6.08 -11.70
N ILE A 106 1.20 5.69 -10.75
CA ILE A 106 0.90 5.83 -9.31
C ILE A 106 0.79 7.31 -8.90
N LYS A 107 1.59 8.19 -9.53
CA LYS A 107 1.56 9.64 -9.25
C LYS A 107 0.35 10.34 -9.85
N HIS A 108 -0.06 9.95 -11.07
CA HIS A 108 -1.07 10.68 -11.84
C HIS A 108 -2.43 10.00 -11.93
N SER A 109 -2.50 8.68 -11.82
CA SER A 109 -3.75 7.96 -11.57
C SER A 109 -3.89 7.82 -10.06
N ARG A 110 -5.06 8.19 -9.50
CA ARG A 110 -5.37 8.03 -8.07
C ARG A 110 -5.56 6.54 -7.73
N LEU A 111 -4.54 5.72 -7.93
CA LEU A 111 -4.53 4.32 -7.54
C LEU A 111 -4.62 4.25 -6.01
N PRO A 112 -5.74 3.78 -5.45
CA PRO A 112 -5.96 3.84 -4.01
C PRO A 112 -4.96 2.92 -3.31
N THR A 113 -4.29 3.43 -2.26
CA THR A 113 -3.41 2.64 -1.37
C THR A 113 -2.20 1.98 -2.06
N CYS A 114 -1.92 2.31 -3.32
CA CYS A 114 -0.84 1.73 -4.10
C CYS A 114 0.53 2.28 -3.70
N ASN A 115 1.46 1.37 -3.46
CA ASN A 115 2.89 1.67 -3.38
C ASN A 115 3.63 0.64 -4.23
N ALA A 116 4.77 0.98 -4.81
CA ALA A 116 5.55 0.03 -5.60
C ALA A 116 7.05 0.15 -5.33
N ASN A 117 7.76 -0.96 -5.57
CA ASN A 117 9.20 -1.04 -5.40
C ASN A 117 9.82 -1.85 -6.55
N LEU A 118 10.90 -1.34 -7.14
CA LEU A 118 11.70 -2.06 -8.12
C LEU A 118 12.88 -2.77 -7.42
N GLN A 119 12.81 -4.10 -7.42
CA GLN A 119 13.84 -5.00 -6.92
C GLN A 119 14.78 -5.39 -8.05
N ARG A 120 15.80 -4.57 -8.31
CA ARG A 120 16.75 -4.79 -9.42
C ARG A 120 17.50 -6.11 -9.33
N SER A 121 17.91 -6.53 -8.13
CA SER A 121 18.61 -7.81 -7.93
C SER A 121 17.76 -9.03 -8.28
N LEU A 122 16.44 -8.89 -8.24
CA LEU A 122 15.48 -9.96 -8.55
C LEU A 122 14.84 -9.78 -9.93
N ALA A 123 15.16 -8.70 -10.65
CA ALA A 123 14.47 -8.26 -11.86
C ALA A 123 12.94 -8.31 -11.69
N GLN A 124 12.44 -7.74 -10.59
CA GLN A 124 11.03 -7.74 -10.24
C GLN A 124 10.53 -6.36 -9.81
N ILE A 125 9.27 -6.07 -10.13
CA ILE A 125 8.53 -4.95 -9.57
C ILE A 125 7.47 -5.50 -8.62
N TRP A 126 7.44 -4.98 -7.40
CA TRP A 126 6.44 -5.33 -6.39
C TRP A 126 5.47 -4.17 -6.22
N VAL A 127 4.18 -4.41 -6.49
CA VAL A 127 3.12 -3.40 -6.35
C VAL A 127 2.21 -3.79 -5.20
N TYR A 128 2.31 -3.05 -4.10
CA TYR A 128 1.56 -3.26 -2.87
C TYR A 128 0.23 -2.53 -2.89
N SER A 129 -0.82 -3.21 -2.47
CA SER A 129 -2.15 -2.64 -2.25
C SER A 129 -2.93 -3.40 -1.19
N ASP A 130 -4.05 -2.83 -0.76
CA ASP A 130 -4.99 -3.54 0.08
C ASP A 130 -5.72 -4.61 -0.74
N VAL A 131 -6.06 -5.76 -0.14
CA VAL A 131 -6.80 -6.87 -0.78
C VAL A 131 -8.04 -6.36 -1.51
N PHE A 132 -8.74 -5.38 -0.94
CA PHE A 132 -9.92 -4.75 -1.51
C PHE A 132 -9.70 -4.09 -2.88
N TYR A 133 -8.47 -3.75 -3.26
CA TYR A 133 -8.19 -3.14 -4.57
C TYR A 133 -7.36 -4.03 -5.48
N CYS A 134 -6.95 -5.20 -5.00
CA CYS A 134 -5.94 -6.02 -5.68
C CYS A 134 -6.35 -6.46 -7.07
N GLU A 135 -7.59 -6.94 -7.26
CA GLU A 135 -8.04 -7.38 -8.58
C GLU A 135 -8.13 -6.22 -9.59
N TYR A 136 -8.72 -5.09 -9.17
CA TYR A 136 -8.75 -3.86 -9.98
C TYR A 136 -7.35 -3.40 -10.39
N ILE A 137 -6.42 -3.37 -9.45
CA ILE A 137 -5.02 -2.98 -9.69
C ILE A 137 -4.35 -4.00 -10.62
N GLY A 138 -4.59 -5.29 -10.44
CA GLY A 138 -4.02 -6.33 -11.28
C GLY A 138 -4.42 -6.18 -12.76
N HIS A 139 -5.71 -5.92 -13.03
CA HIS A 139 -6.18 -5.60 -14.38
C HIS A 139 -5.57 -4.31 -14.91
N PHE A 140 -5.49 -3.26 -14.08
CA PHE A 140 -4.84 -2.01 -14.47
C PHE A 140 -3.38 -2.23 -14.87
N LEU A 141 -2.62 -3.04 -14.10
CA LEU A 141 -1.23 -3.37 -14.40
C LEU A 141 -1.12 -4.11 -15.73
N ARG A 142 -1.93 -5.16 -15.96
CA ARG A 142 -1.91 -5.90 -17.23
C ARG A 142 -2.25 -5.01 -18.42
N HIS A 143 -3.33 -4.24 -18.36
CA HIS A 143 -3.79 -3.44 -19.49
C HIS A 143 -2.96 -2.17 -19.72
N LYS A 144 -2.70 -1.38 -18.68
CA LYS A 144 -2.02 -0.07 -18.85
C LYS A 144 -0.52 -0.22 -19.04
N LEU A 145 0.11 -1.24 -18.48
CA LEU A 145 1.54 -1.51 -18.67
C LEU A 145 1.81 -2.50 -19.80
N GLN A 146 0.77 -3.09 -20.42
CA GLN A 146 0.88 -4.06 -21.52
C GLN A 146 1.76 -5.25 -21.12
N LEU A 147 1.48 -5.82 -19.93
CA LEU A 147 2.24 -6.96 -19.42
C LEU A 147 1.84 -8.23 -20.15
N SER A 148 2.84 -9.07 -20.42
CA SER A 148 2.69 -10.38 -21.04
C SER A 148 2.59 -11.50 -19.99
N GLY A 149 1.85 -12.56 -20.30
CA GLY A 149 1.70 -13.73 -19.45
C GLY A 149 0.91 -13.47 -18.15
N GLU A 150 1.15 -14.34 -17.17
CA GLU A 150 0.50 -14.28 -15.86
C GLU A 150 1.33 -13.47 -14.85
N ILE A 151 0.66 -12.66 -14.03
CA ILE A 151 1.24 -12.00 -12.85
C ILE A 151 0.69 -12.64 -11.57
N ASN A 152 1.50 -12.65 -10.50
CA ASN A 152 1.14 -13.30 -9.25
C ASN A 152 0.83 -12.29 -8.15
N LEU A 153 -0.26 -12.51 -7.41
CA LEU A 153 -0.58 -11.81 -6.18
C LEU A 153 -0.09 -12.63 -5.00
N ALA A 154 0.69 -12.00 -4.13
CA ALA A 154 1.25 -12.62 -2.95
C ALA A 154 0.91 -11.86 -1.66
N VAL A 155 0.71 -12.60 -0.58
CA VAL A 155 0.53 -12.05 0.77
C VAL A 155 1.68 -12.50 1.66
N HIS A 156 2.16 -11.59 2.52
CA HIS A 156 3.23 -11.90 3.46
C HIS A 156 2.86 -13.12 4.33
N LYS A 157 3.81 -14.06 4.49
CA LYS A 157 3.65 -15.38 5.14
C LYS A 157 2.77 -16.41 4.43
N LEU A 158 1.94 -16.02 3.45
CA LEU A 158 1.08 -16.94 2.70
C LEU A 158 1.64 -17.30 1.32
N GLY A 159 2.52 -16.47 0.76
CA GLY A 159 3.05 -16.67 -0.59
C GLY A 159 2.02 -16.28 -1.65
N ASN A 160 2.05 -16.95 -2.80
CA ASN A 160 1.16 -16.65 -3.93
C ASN A 160 -0.25 -17.18 -3.66
N ILE A 161 -1.25 -16.31 -3.77
CA ILE A 161 -2.65 -16.61 -3.45
C ILE A 161 -3.58 -16.53 -4.67
N PHE A 162 -3.19 -15.80 -5.70
CA PHE A 162 -3.99 -15.54 -6.88
C PHE A 162 -3.10 -15.14 -8.06
N LYS A 163 -3.60 -15.29 -9.29
CA LYS A 163 -2.88 -14.93 -10.51
C LYS A 163 -3.84 -14.35 -11.55
N LEU A 164 -3.33 -13.45 -12.39
CA LEU A 164 -4.07 -12.80 -13.48
C LEU A 164 -3.29 -12.88 -14.78
#